data_AF-A0A527IS57-F1
#
_entry.id   AF-A0A527IS57-F1
#
_cell.length_a   1.000
_cell.length_b   1.000
_cell.length_c   1.000
_cell.angle_alpha   90.00
_cell.angle_beta   90.00
_cell.angle_gamma   90.00
#
_symmetry.space_group_name_H-M   'P 1'
#
loop_
_entity.id
_entity.type
_entity.pdbx_description
1 polymer ?
#
loop_
_entity_poly.entity_id
_entity_poly.type
_entity_poly.pdbx_seq_one_letter_code
_entity_poly.pdbx_strand_id
1 'polypeptide(L)' 'TAVRVFADPFALLEHDRIEGGEYRWQTTGLVDTALILLVAHADREEDGIEVIRIISARRATSKEKRHYAQNRSI' A
#
# COMPACT_ATOMS: atom_id res chain seq x y z
N THR A 1 11.18 -5.67 -3.84
CA THR A 1 10.29 -5.13 -4.91
C THR A 1 9.05 -4.53 -4.26
N ALA A 2 8.37 -3.57 -4.88
CA ALA A 2 7.22 -2.85 -4.26
C ALA A 2 6.07 -3.77 -3.86
N VAL A 3 5.82 -4.84 -4.63
CA VAL A 3 4.78 -5.85 -4.37
C VAL A 3 4.89 -6.50 -2.98
N ARG A 4 6.08 -6.52 -2.37
CA ARG A 4 6.27 -7.11 -1.03
C ARG A 4 5.50 -6.37 0.06
N VAL A 5 5.06 -5.13 -0.18
CA VAL A 5 4.24 -4.38 0.78
C VAL A 5 2.94 -5.12 1.10
N PHE A 6 2.37 -5.84 0.14
CA PHE A 6 1.11 -6.58 0.30
C PHE A 6 1.27 -7.88 1.08
N ALA A 7 2.52 -8.34 1.29
CA ALA A 7 2.82 -9.50 2.13
C ALA A 7 3.11 -9.13 3.59
N ASP A 8 3.15 -7.83 3.91
CA ASP A 8 3.33 -7.37 5.28
C ASP A 8 2.03 -7.57 6.08
N PRO A 9 2.04 -8.40 7.14
CA PRO A 9 0.83 -8.64 7.94
C PRO A 9 0.32 -7.40 8.68
N PHE A 10 1.15 -6.34 8.78
CA PHE A 10 0.77 -5.08 9.42
C PHE A 10 0.53 -3.95 8.40
N ALA A 11 0.44 -4.27 7.10
CA ALA A 11 0.23 -3.29 6.05
C ALA A 11 -1.01 -2.44 6.33
N LEU A 12 -0.84 -1.12 6.21
CA LEU A 12 -1.91 -0.14 6.31
C LEU A 12 -2.48 0.13 4.94
N LEU A 13 -3.74 -0.25 4.71
CA LEU A 13 -4.50 0.07 3.51
C LEU A 13 -5.42 1.26 3.77
N GLU A 14 -5.27 2.32 2.98
CA GLU A 14 -6.05 3.54 3.07
C GLU A 14 -6.62 3.90 1.70
N HIS A 15 -7.91 4.27 1.65
CA HIS A 15 -8.49 4.81 0.42
C HIS A 15 -7.93 6.21 0.16
N ASP A 16 -7.35 6.42 -1.03
CA ASP A 16 -6.75 7.71 -1.43
C ASP A 16 -7.80 8.59 -2.08
N ARG A 17 -8.28 8.19 -3.26
CA ARG A 17 -9.25 8.97 -4.06
C ARG A 17 -9.89 8.15 -5.16
N ILE A 18 -10.91 8.72 -5.80
CA ILE A 18 -11.49 8.23 -7.04
C ILE A 18 -11.01 9.13 -8.19
N GLU A 19 -10.44 8.55 -9.24
CA GLU A 19 -9.92 9.28 -10.40
C GLU A 19 -10.48 8.69 -11.69
N GLY A 20 -11.37 9.41 -12.38
CA GLY A 20 -11.99 8.91 -13.62
C GLY A 20 -12.84 7.64 -13.43
N GLY A 21 -13.41 7.43 -12.23
CA GLY A 21 -14.18 6.22 -11.88
C GLY A 21 -13.32 5.07 -11.37
N GLU A 22 -12.00 5.19 -11.35
CA GLU A 22 -11.09 4.21 -10.76
C GLU A 22 -10.86 4.53 -9.28
N TYR A 23 -11.08 3.54 -8.40
CA TYR A 23 -10.71 3.61 -6.99
C TYR A 23 -9.19 3.46 -6.84
N ARG A 24 -8.57 4.41 -6.15
CA ARG A 24 -7.15 4.39 -5.84
C ARG A 24 -6.92 4.26 -4.35
N TRP A 25 -5.95 3.43 -4.02
CA TRP A 25 -5.57 3.07 -2.68
C TRP A 25 -4.10 3.38 -2.43
N GLN A 26 -3.77 3.58 -1.17
CA GLN A 26 -2.40 3.62 -0.69
C GLN A 26 -2.19 2.51 0.33
N THR A 27 -1.15 1.72 0.12
CA THR A 27 -0.70 0.70 1.07
C THR A 27 0.66 1.09 1.62
N THR A 28 0.73 1.30 2.93
CA THR A 28 1.99 1.53 3.65
C THR A 28 2.41 0.27 4.38
N GLY A 29 3.62 -0.21 4.15
CA GLY A 29 4.09 -1.45 4.78
C GLY A 29 5.60 -1.61 4.78
N LEU A 30 6.06 -2.51 5.64
CA LEU A 30 7.44 -2.93 5.76
C LEU A 30 7.77 -3.96 4.66
N VAL A 31 8.78 -3.63 3.88
CA VAL A 31 9.39 -4.53 2.90
C VAL A 31 10.75 -4.97 3.41
N ASP A 32 10.98 -6.27 3.34
CA ASP A 32 12.14 -6.95 3.92
C ASP A 32 12.25 -6.62 5.42
N THR A 33 13.43 -6.25 5.95
CA THR A 33 13.63 -6.04 7.39
C THR A 33 13.63 -4.59 7.85
N ALA A 34 13.68 -3.60 6.94
CA ALA A 34 13.91 -2.20 7.34
C ALA A 34 13.27 -1.12 6.46
N LEU A 35 12.73 -1.45 5.29
CA LEU A 35 12.27 -0.45 4.33
C LEU A 35 10.75 -0.29 4.40
N ILE A 36 10.26 0.84 4.88
CA ILE A 36 8.82 1.15 4.80
C ILE A 36 8.56 1.88 3.49
N LEU A 37 7.66 1.32 2.68
CA LEU A 37 7.17 1.91 1.44
C LEU A 37 5.72 2.34 1.59
N LEU A 38 5.36 3.39 0.84
CA LEU A 38 3.98 3.69 0.50
C LEU A 38 3.81 3.40 -0.99
N VAL A 39 2.85 2.52 -1.30
CA VAL A 39 2.52 2.07 -2.65
C VAL A 39 1.14 2.57 -3.00
N ALA A 40 1.04 3.40 -4.05
CA ALA A 40 -0.25 3.77 -4.61
C ALA A 40 -0.63 2.75 -5.68
N HIS A 41 -1.86 2.26 -5.61
CA HIS A 41 -2.34 1.20 -6.49
C HIS A 41 -3.84 1.34 -6.76
N ALA A 42 -4.33 0.53 -7.71
CA ALA A 42 -5.74 0.39 -8.00
C ALA A 42 -6.07 -1.09 -8.09
N ASP A 43 -7.22 -1.46 -7.53
CA ASP A 43 -7.74 -2.82 -7.51
C ASP A 43 -8.80 -2.97 -8.61
N ARG A 44 -8.72 -4.08 -9.34
CA ARG A 44 -9.65 -4.42 -10.42
C ARG A 44 -9.91 -5.91 -10.43
N GLU A 45 -11.05 -6.31 -10.95
CA GLU A 45 -11.32 -7.71 -11.26
C GLU A 45 -11.22 -7.91 -12.77
N GLU A 46 -10.35 -8.82 -13.20
CA GLU A 46 -10.17 -9.21 -14.60
C GLU A 46 -10.34 -10.73 -14.70
N ASP A 47 -11.36 -11.20 -15.42
CA ASP A 47 -11.68 -12.62 -15.61
C ASP A 47 -11.82 -13.42 -14.29
N GLY A 48 -12.39 -12.80 -13.25
CA GLY A 48 -12.53 -13.41 -11.91
C GLY A 48 -11.25 -13.46 -11.10
N ILE A 49 -10.19 -12.79 -11.56
CA ILE A 49 -8.92 -12.64 -10.86
C ILE A 49 -8.82 -11.21 -10.33
N GLU A 50 -8.50 -11.08 -9.05
CA GLU A 50 -8.16 -9.78 -8.47
C GLU A 50 -6.78 -9.33 -8.97
N VAL A 51 -6.75 -8.17 -9.62
CA VAL A 51 -5.56 -7.56 -10.20
C VAL A 51 -5.27 -6.25 -9.48
N ILE A 52 -4.11 -6.20 -8.82
CA ILE A 52 -3.58 -4.99 -8.20
C ILE A 52 -2.59 -4.33 -9.15
N ARG A 53 -2.95 -3.15 -9.67
CA ARG A 53 -2.07 -2.36 -10.53
C ARG A 53 -1.31 -1.32 -9.73
N ILE A 54 0.00 -1.53 -9.56
CA ILE A 54 0.87 -0.54 -8.93
C ILE A 54 0.99 0.69 -9.84
N ILE A 55 0.62 1.85 -9.31
CA ILE A 55 0.73 3.15 -9.98
C ILE A 55 2.05 3.82 -9.61
N SER A 56 2.41 3.78 -8.31
CA SER A 56 3.69 4.30 -7.84
C SER A 56 4.12 3.61 -6.55
N ALA A 57 5.43 3.67 -6.28
CA ALA A 57 6.00 3.22 -5.01
C ALA A 57 7.08 4.21 -4.59
N ARG A 58 7.04 4.64 -3.32
CA ARG A 58 8.07 5.51 -2.75
C ARG A 58 8.37 5.13 -1.32
N ARG A 59 9.50 5.62 -0.81
CA ARG A 59 9.79 5.55 0.63
C ARG A 59 8.70 6.30 1.39
N ALA A 60 8.27 5.71 2.49
CA ALA A 60 7.35 6.37 3.40
C ALA A 60 8.03 7.60 4.03
N THR A 61 7.26 8.68 4.20
CA THR A 61 7.68 9.87 4.94
C THR A 61 7.79 9.56 6.43
N SER A 62 8.45 10.42 7.21
CA SER A 62 8.54 10.24 8.67
C SER A 62 7.16 10.17 9.34
N LYS A 63 6.18 10.90 8.81
CA LYS A 63 4.80 10.88 9.30
C LYS A 63 4.12 9.53 9.04
N GLU A 64 4.21 9.03 7.81
CA GLU A 64 3.66 7.72 7.41
C GLU A 64 4.30 6.57 8.18
N LYS A 65 5.63 6.62 8.39
CA LYS A 65 6.33 5.62 9.22
C LYS A 65 5.80 5.58 10.65
N ARG A 66 5.52 6.75 11.23
CA ARG A 66 4.96 6.85 12.58
C ARG A 66 3.55 6.27 12.63
N HIS A 67 2.72 6.55 11.64
CA HIS A 67 1.36 6.01 11.53
C HIS A 67 1.39 4.46 11.43
N TYR A 68 2.24 3.93 10.56
CA TYR A 68 2.48 2.49 10.43
C TYR A 68 2.93 1.84 11.75
N ALA A 69 3.88 2.45 12.45
CA ALA A 69 4.37 1.91 13.72
C ALA A 69 3.29 1.87 14.82
N GLN A 70 2.39 2.86 14.85
CA GLN A 70 1.25 2.87 15.76
C GLN A 70 0.29 1.71 15.49
N ASN A 71 -0.01 1.44 14.22
CA ASN A 71 -0.85 0.30 13.84
C ASN A 71 -0.24 -1.05 14.22
N ARG A 72 1.09 -1.19 14.08
CA ARG A 72 1.81 -2.42 14.45
C ARG A 72 1.89 -2.69 15.95
N SER A 73 1.56 -1.71 16.79
CA SER A 73 1.67 -1.82 18.26
C SER A 73 0.38 -2.32 18.92
N ILE A 74 -0.62 -2.70 18.12
CA ILE A 74 -1.94 -3.19 18.54
C ILE A 74 -1.98 -4.71 18.39
#